data_AF-A0A2N6A1U0-F1
#
_entry.id   AF-A0A2N6A1U0-F1
#
_cell.length_a   1.000
_cell.length_b   1.000
_cell.length_c   1.000
_cell.angle_alpha   90.00
_cell.angle_beta   90.00
_cell.angle_gamma   90.00
#
_symmetry.space_group_name_H-M   'P 1'
#
loop_
_entity.id
_entity.type
_entity.pdbx_description
1 polymer ?
#
loop_
_entity_poly.entity_id
_entity_poly.type
_entity_poly.pdbx_seq_one_letter_code
_entity_poly.pdbx_strand_id
1 'polypeptide(L)'
;HTLYPAQLELFARVPDTIEFVEPVHLAPVHFEAELANLSAIVLSDGYYEFIHEQVRDLQGITCLEEVGQIPLKAKAWLNLTTRRENGEDVRSRDIRKHRNDILRLSQLFNVEMYHELPDVVRNDLQKFLEAVEPDLTDDLLRQLFVDDTPHGVMSLLRNVFTRVSE
;
A
#
# COMPACT_ATOMS: atom_id res chain seq x y z
N HIS A 1 23.31 -10.10 -7.51
CA HIS A 1 21.91 -10.15 -7.93
C HIS A 1 21.26 -11.34 -7.25
N THR A 2 20.24 -11.11 -6.41
CA THR A 2 19.41 -12.18 -5.88
C THR A 2 18.49 -12.69 -6.99
N LEU A 3 18.36 -14.02 -7.11
CA LEU A 3 17.60 -14.70 -8.18
C LEU A 3 16.08 -14.71 -7.93
N TYR A 4 15.60 -13.95 -6.95
CA TYR A 4 14.24 -13.98 -6.46
C TYR A 4 13.86 -12.63 -5.82
N PRO A 5 12.56 -12.28 -5.80
CA PRO A 5 12.09 -11.05 -5.17
C PRO A 5 12.37 -11.07 -3.67
N ALA A 6 12.68 -9.90 -3.11
CA ALA A 6 12.92 -9.75 -1.67
C ALA A 6 11.64 -9.93 -0.83
N GLN A 7 10.47 -9.73 -1.44
CA GLN A 7 9.16 -9.84 -0.78
C GLN A 7 8.12 -10.33 -1.80
N LEU A 8 7.19 -11.16 -1.32
CA LEU A 8 6.00 -11.57 -2.05
C LEU A 8 4.77 -11.08 -1.30
N GLU A 9 3.80 -10.52 -2.01
CA GLU A 9 2.50 -10.14 -1.47
C GLU A 9 1.42 -11.01 -2.12
N LEU A 10 0.56 -11.62 -1.30
CA LEU A 10 -0.52 -12.49 -1.75
C LEU A 10 -1.84 -11.77 -1.57
N PHE A 11 -2.58 -11.62 -2.67
CA PHE A 11 -3.94 -11.09 -2.68
C PHE A 11 -4.90 -12.21 -3.00
N ALA A 12 -5.92 -12.39 -2.17
CA ALA A 12 -6.95 -13.39 -2.39
C ALA A 12 -8.32 -12.78 -2.09
N ARG A 13 -9.27 -13.02 -2.98
CA ARG A 13 -10.70 -12.83 -2.72
C ARG A 13 -11.29 -14.15 -2.25
N VAL A 14 -12.37 -14.11 -1.47
CA VAL A 14 -13.16 -15.31 -1.22
C VAL A 14 -13.62 -15.84 -2.59
N PRO A 15 -13.26 -17.07 -2.97
CA PRO A 15 -13.64 -17.59 -4.27
C PRO A 15 -15.12 -17.94 -4.26
N ASP A 16 -15.89 -17.36 -5.18
CA ASP A 16 -17.33 -17.60 -5.33
C ASP A 16 -17.65 -19.06 -5.73
N THR A 17 -16.63 -19.83 -6.14
CA THR A 17 -16.76 -21.17 -6.74
C THR A 17 -16.18 -22.30 -5.90
N ILE A 18 -15.58 -22.03 -4.74
CA ILE A 18 -15.15 -23.11 -3.84
C ILE A 18 -16.33 -23.50 -2.96
N GLU A 19 -17.12 -24.44 -3.45
CA GLU A 19 -18.04 -25.19 -2.60
C GLU A 19 -17.22 -26.16 -1.74
N PHE A 20 -17.19 -25.90 -0.43
CA PHE A 20 -16.59 -26.81 0.53
C PHE A 20 -17.42 -28.09 0.62
N VAL A 21 -17.00 -29.13 -0.10
CA VAL A 21 -17.59 -30.46 0.05
C VAL A 21 -17.02 -31.08 1.32
N GLU A 22 -17.84 -31.21 2.36
CA GLU A 22 -17.42 -31.90 3.58
C GLU A 22 -17.11 -33.38 3.31
N PRO A 23 -16.08 -33.96 3.97
CA PRO A 23 -15.23 -33.34 4.99
C PRO A 23 -14.04 -32.57 4.40
N VAL A 24 -13.89 -31.30 4.82
CA VAL A 24 -12.77 -30.45 4.40
C VAL A 24 -11.57 -30.72 5.30
N HIS A 25 -10.47 -31.20 4.73
CA HIS A 25 -9.19 -31.31 5.44
C HIS A 25 -8.40 -30.01 5.29
N LEU A 26 -8.42 -29.17 6.33
CA LEU A 26 -7.58 -27.97 6.39
C LEU A 26 -6.12 -28.39 6.70
N ALA A 27 -5.20 -28.10 5.79
CA ALA A 27 -3.77 -28.27 6.03
C ALA A 27 -3.19 -26.95 6.60
N PRO A 28 -2.83 -26.89 7.89
CA PRO A 28 -2.24 -25.69 8.47
C PRO A 28 -0.88 -25.40 7.83
N VAL A 29 -0.74 -24.22 7.21
CA VAL A 29 0.57 -23.76 6.75
C VAL A 29 1.41 -23.39 7.98
N HIS A 30 2.46 -24.16 8.22
CA HIS A 30 3.36 -23.92 9.35
C HIS A 30 4.33 -22.81 8.99
N PHE A 31 4.03 -21.59 9.42
CA PHE A 31 4.97 -20.48 9.38
C PHE A 31 5.78 -20.49 10.68
N GLU A 32 7.10 -20.31 10.59
CA GLU A 32 7.89 -19.96 11.78
C GLU A 32 7.31 -18.68 12.40
N ALA A 33 7.29 -18.55 13.73
CA ALA A 33 6.64 -17.42 14.40
C ALA A 33 7.14 -16.04 13.94
N GLU A 34 8.34 -15.94 13.34
CA GLU A 34 8.85 -14.72 12.71
C GLU A 34 8.16 -14.36 11.38
N LEU A 35 7.63 -15.34 10.66
CA LEU A 35 6.82 -15.18 9.44
C LEU A 35 5.34 -14.85 9.74
N ALA A 36 4.89 -14.97 10.99
CA ALA A 36 3.55 -14.54 11.41
C ALA A 36 3.33 -13.01 11.29
N ASN A 37 4.35 -12.26 10.85
CA ASN A 37 4.27 -10.86 10.45
C ASN A 37 3.65 -10.64 9.06
N LEU A 38 3.00 -11.65 8.46
CA LEU A 38 2.13 -11.46 7.31
C LEU A 38 1.19 -10.30 7.63
N SER A 39 1.47 -9.15 7.01
CA SER A 39 0.71 -7.92 7.18
C SER A 39 -0.59 -8.12 6.40
N ALA A 40 -1.48 -8.95 6.94
CA ALA A 40 -2.75 -9.28 6.31
C ALA A 40 -3.58 -7.99 6.29
N ILE A 41 -3.81 -7.48 5.09
CA ILE A 41 -4.71 -6.37 4.86
C ILE A 41 -6.01 -6.99 4.34
N VAL A 42 -7.09 -6.83 5.09
CA VAL A 42 -8.42 -7.10 4.55
C VAL A 42 -8.77 -5.93 3.63
N LEU A 43 -8.87 -6.21 2.34
CA LEU A 43 -9.21 -5.24 1.30
C LEU A 43 -10.70 -5.32 0.99
N SER A 44 -11.30 -4.18 0.65
CA SER A 44 -12.65 -4.16 0.07
C SER A 44 -12.60 -4.63 -1.39
N ASP A 45 -13.74 -4.99 -1.96
CA ASP A 45 -13.85 -5.36 -3.38
C ASP A 45 -13.32 -4.24 -4.29
N GLY A 46 -13.60 -2.96 -3.97
CA GLY A 46 -13.07 -1.82 -4.74
C GLY A 46 -11.54 -1.69 -4.68
N TYR A 47 -10.89 -2.13 -3.59
CA TYR A 47 -9.42 -2.23 -3.55
C TYR A 47 -8.90 -3.40 -4.37
N TYR A 48 -9.61 -4.54 -4.35
CA TYR A 48 -9.22 -5.73 -5.11
C TYR A 48 -9.27 -5.47 -6.61
N GLU A 49 -10.38 -4.91 -7.11
CA GLU A 49 -10.56 -4.54 -8.51
C GLU A 49 -9.49 -3.52 -8.94
N PHE A 50 -9.29 -2.47 -8.15
CA PHE A 50 -8.24 -1.49 -8.39
C PHE A 50 -6.84 -2.11 -8.52
N ILE A 51 -6.44 -2.97 -7.58
CA ILE A 51 -5.13 -3.62 -7.61
C ILE A 51 -4.98 -4.46 -8.88
N HIS A 52 -6.00 -5.21 -9.28
CA HIS A 52 -5.98 -6.01 -10.51
C HIS A 52 -5.78 -5.15 -11.77
N GLU A 53 -6.37 -3.97 -11.82
CA GLU A 53 -6.18 -3.03 -12.94
C GLU A 53 -4.76 -2.43 -12.99
N GLN A 54 -4.09 -2.31 -11.84
CA GLN A 54 -2.75 -1.71 -11.74
C GLN A 54 -1.61 -2.73 -11.84
N VAL A 55 -1.89 -3.96 -12.29
CA VAL A 55 -0.91 -5.03 -12.39
C VAL A 55 -0.39 -5.15 -13.83
N ARG A 56 0.93 -5.26 -14.00
CA ARG A 56 1.60 -5.56 -15.28
C ARG A 56 2.28 -6.91 -15.27
N ASP A 57 2.30 -7.57 -16.43
CA ASP A 57 3.20 -8.68 -16.68
C ASP A 57 4.60 -8.15 -17.02
N LEU A 58 5.58 -8.55 -16.22
CA LEU A 58 7.00 -8.33 -16.46
C LEU A 58 7.68 -9.68 -16.64
N GLN A 59 7.74 -10.15 -17.89
CA GLN A 59 8.41 -11.40 -18.27
C GLN A 59 7.82 -12.64 -17.57
N GLY A 60 6.49 -12.73 -17.49
CA GLY A 60 5.79 -13.81 -16.79
C GLY A 60 5.70 -13.62 -15.27
N ILE A 61 6.15 -12.47 -14.74
CA ILE A 61 6.00 -12.09 -13.34
C ILE A 61 4.99 -10.96 -13.24
N THR A 62 3.92 -11.22 -12.51
CA THR A 62 2.87 -10.25 -12.19
C THR A 62 3.37 -9.24 -11.17
N CYS A 63 3.44 -7.97 -11.55
CA CYS A 63 3.98 -6.90 -10.72
C CYS A 63 2.97 -5.75 -10.57
N LEU A 64 2.81 -5.25 -9.36
CA LEU A 64 1.99 -4.07 -9.07
C LEU A 64 2.74 -2.79 -9.43
N GLU A 65 2.13 -1.94 -10.24
CA GLU A 65 2.65 -0.62 -10.57
C GLU A 65 2.68 0.31 -9.35
N GLU A 66 3.56 1.29 -9.39
CA GLU A 66 3.69 2.46 -8.52
C GLU A 66 2.34 3.13 -8.20
N VAL A 67 1.46 3.25 -9.20
CA VAL A 67 0.09 3.79 -9.07
C VAL A 67 -0.76 2.94 -8.12
N GLY A 68 -0.61 1.62 -8.16
CA GLY A 68 -1.27 0.68 -7.24
C GLY A 68 -0.56 0.53 -5.89
N GLN A 69 0.78 0.63 -5.88
CA GLN A 69 1.58 0.48 -4.67
C GLN A 69 1.36 1.62 -3.66
N ILE A 70 1.21 2.87 -4.11
CA ILE A 70 1.00 4.00 -3.21
C ILE A 70 -0.28 3.83 -2.37
N PRO A 71 -1.47 3.61 -2.96
CA PRO A 71 -2.69 3.44 -2.18
C PRO A 71 -2.69 2.20 -1.29
N LEU A 72 -2.05 1.11 -1.72
CA LEU A 72 -1.92 -0.09 -0.89
C LEU A 72 -1.04 0.17 0.33
N LYS A 73 0.09 0.85 0.16
CA LYS A 73 0.97 1.24 1.27
C LYS A 73 0.27 2.24 2.21
N ALA A 74 -0.56 3.15 1.68
CA ALA A 74 -1.33 4.08 2.49
C ALA A 74 -2.35 3.33 3.36
N LYS A 75 -3.05 2.34 2.77
CA LYS A 75 -3.96 1.46 3.51
C LYS A 75 -3.26 0.67 4.60
N ALA A 76 -2.09 0.10 4.29
CA ALA A 76 -1.26 -0.62 5.25
C ALA A 76 -0.86 0.28 6.42
N TRP A 77 -0.43 1.51 6.13
CA TRP A 77 -0.08 2.50 7.13
C TRP A 77 -1.26 2.82 8.05
N LEU A 78 -2.45 3.11 7.49
CA LEU A 78 -3.66 3.39 8.27
C LEU A 78 -4.02 2.21 9.17
N ASN A 79 -4.04 0.99 8.64
CA ASN A 79 -4.36 -0.19 9.42
C ASN A 79 -3.38 -0.42 10.57
N LEU A 80 -2.06 -0.32 10.32
CA LEU A 80 -1.05 -0.50 11.35
C LEU A 80 -1.09 0.62 12.41
N THR A 81 -1.37 1.86 12.01
CA THR A 81 -1.55 2.98 12.93
C THR A 81 -2.76 2.75 13.83
N THR A 82 -3.92 2.41 13.27
CA THR A 82 -5.14 2.10 14.04
C THR A 82 -4.92 0.94 15.01
N ARG A 83 -4.27 -0.14 14.57
CA ARG A 83 -3.96 -1.30 15.43
C ARG A 83 -3.06 -0.90 16.60
N ARG A 84 -2.03 -0.08 16.35
CA ARG A 84 -1.16 0.46 17.40
C ARG A 84 -1.93 1.33 18.39
N GLU A 85 -2.82 2.19 17.89
CA GLU A 85 -3.67 3.05 18.74
C GLU A 85 -4.65 2.23 19.60
N ASN A 86 -5.11 1.08 19.10
CA ASN A 86 -5.92 0.12 19.84
C ASN A 86 -5.11 -0.73 20.85
N GLY A 87 -3.80 -0.49 20.98
CA GLY A 87 -2.94 -1.16 21.97
C GLY A 87 -2.34 -2.49 21.51
N GLU A 88 -2.41 -2.83 20.22
CA GLU A 88 -1.69 -3.99 19.69
C GLU A 88 -0.17 -3.73 19.64
N ASP A 89 0.63 -4.79 19.77
CA ASP A 89 2.09 -4.72 19.64
C ASP A 89 2.52 -4.55 18.17
N VAL A 90 2.45 -3.30 17.70
CA VAL A 90 2.87 -2.91 16.36
C VAL A 90 4.19 -2.14 16.44
N ARG A 91 5.23 -2.66 15.79
CA ARG A 91 6.54 -2.00 15.73
C ARG A 91 6.42 -0.71 14.93
N SER A 92 6.84 0.41 15.52
CA SER A 92 6.81 1.73 14.85
C SER A 92 7.62 1.78 13.54
N ARG A 93 8.63 0.92 13.39
CA ARG A 93 9.38 0.77 12.13
C ARG A 93 8.48 0.29 10.98
N ASP A 94 7.53 -0.60 11.27
CA ASP A 94 6.62 -1.17 10.26
C ASP A 94 5.55 -0.16 9.82
N ILE A 95 5.19 0.80 10.65
CA ILE A 95 4.36 1.94 10.22
C ILE A 95 5.21 2.88 9.36
N ARG A 96 6.40 3.28 9.84
CA ARG A 96 7.26 4.25 9.14
C ARG A 96 7.71 3.78 7.76
N LYS A 97 7.95 2.48 7.55
CA LYS A 97 8.38 1.96 6.24
C LYS A 97 7.37 2.28 5.13
N HIS A 98 6.06 2.15 5.39
CA HIS A 98 5.03 2.42 4.38
C HIS A 98 4.99 3.89 3.97
N ARG A 99 5.04 4.80 4.94
CA ARG A 99 5.14 6.25 4.65
C ARG A 99 6.41 6.55 3.85
N ASN A 100 7.54 6.04 4.30
CA ASN A 100 8.83 6.31 3.65
C ASN A 100 8.86 5.77 2.21
N ASP A 101 8.25 4.62 1.95
CA ASP A 101 8.12 4.06 0.61
C ASP A 101 7.24 4.92 -0.29
N ILE A 102 6.11 5.44 0.22
CA ILE A 102 5.24 6.36 -0.56
C ILE A 102 5.99 7.63 -0.92
N LEU A 103 6.74 8.22 0.01
CA LEU A 103 7.55 9.42 -0.25
C LEU A 103 8.66 9.15 -1.27
N ARG A 104 9.21 7.94 -1.32
CA ARG A 104 10.19 7.58 -2.36
C ARG A 104 9.53 7.38 -3.71
N LEU A 105 8.39 6.69 -3.74
CA LEU A 105 7.62 6.42 -4.96
C LEU A 105 7.06 7.70 -5.57
N SER A 106 6.79 8.76 -4.79
CA SER A 106 6.28 10.03 -5.32
C SER A 106 7.21 10.66 -6.37
N GLN A 107 8.51 10.37 -6.31
CA GLN A 107 9.50 10.85 -7.29
C GLN A 107 9.32 10.26 -8.70
N LEU A 108 8.51 9.21 -8.85
CA LEU A 108 8.19 8.62 -10.15
C LEU A 108 7.07 9.38 -10.88
N PHE A 109 6.43 10.34 -10.20
CA PHE A 109 5.28 11.08 -10.72
C PHE A 109 5.64 12.52 -11.07
N ASN A 110 4.80 13.15 -11.89
CA ASN A 110 4.87 14.58 -12.18
C ASN A 110 3.49 15.23 -12.10
N VAL A 111 3.45 16.56 -12.15
CA VAL A 111 2.22 17.36 -11.96
C VAL A 111 1.19 17.20 -13.09
N GLU A 112 1.59 16.69 -14.26
CA GLU A 112 0.68 16.45 -15.39
C GLU A 112 -0.03 15.09 -15.27
N MET A 113 0.45 14.19 -14.40
CA MET A 113 -0.17 12.90 -14.17
C MET A 113 -1.44 13.02 -13.32
N TYR A 114 -2.44 12.24 -13.69
CA TYR A 114 -3.67 12.05 -12.94
C TYR A 114 -4.11 10.59 -13.06
N HIS A 115 -4.47 9.99 -11.94
CA HIS A 115 -5.02 8.65 -11.87
C HIS A 115 -6.38 8.69 -11.18
N GLU A 116 -7.41 8.27 -11.91
CA GLU A 116 -8.72 8.08 -11.33
C GLU A 116 -8.68 6.89 -10.36
N LEU A 117 -9.08 7.15 -9.11
CA LEU A 117 -9.13 6.13 -8.07
C LEU A 117 -10.59 5.88 -7.67
N PRO A 118 -10.97 4.62 -7.36
CA PRO A 118 -12.23 4.35 -6.69
C PRO A 118 -12.34 5.14 -5.39
N ASP A 119 -13.55 5.59 -5.04
CA ASP A 119 -13.78 6.48 -3.90
C ASP A 119 -13.19 5.94 -2.59
N VAL A 120 -13.33 4.63 -2.34
CA VAL A 120 -12.78 3.99 -1.14
C VAL A 120 -11.26 4.12 -1.07
N VAL A 121 -10.57 3.94 -2.19
CA VAL A 121 -9.11 4.02 -2.30
C VAL A 121 -8.65 5.48 -2.16
N ARG A 122 -9.36 6.39 -2.83
CA ARG A 122 -9.10 7.84 -2.79
C ARG A 122 -9.25 8.40 -1.37
N ASN A 123 -10.34 8.06 -0.70
CA ASN A 123 -10.64 8.55 0.65
C ASN A 123 -9.59 8.06 1.67
N ASP A 124 -9.16 6.80 1.57
CA ASP A 124 -8.12 6.27 2.43
C ASP A 124 -6.76 6.93 2.15
N LEU A 125 -6.42 7.19 0.88
CA LEU A 125 -5.22 7.94 0.56
C LEU A 125 -5.27 9.39 1.05
N GLN A 126 -6.42 10.07 0.95
CA GLN A 126 -6.60 11.42 1.52
C GLN A 126 -6.36 11.44 3.03
N LYS A 127 -6.96 10.50 3.78
CA LYS A 127 -6.74 10.35 5.23
C LYS A 127 -5.27 10.11 5.56
N PHE A 128 -4.59 9.25 4.79
CA PHE A 128 -3.17 9.03 4.96
C PHE A 128 -2.38 10.33 4.78
N LEU A 129 -2.63 11.06 3.69
CA LEU A 129 -1.93 12.31 3.38
C LEU A 129 -2.14 13.35 4.49
N GLU A 130 -3.37 13.54 4.96
CA GLU A 130 -3.69 14.43 6.09
C GLU A 130 -2.96 14.02 7.38
N ALA A 131 -2.87 12.72 7.66
CA ALA A 131 -2.21 12.23 8.87
C ALA A 131 -0.68 12.39 8.84
N VAL A 132 -0.05 12.31 7.68
CA VAL A 132 1.42 12.37 7.56
C VAL A 132 1.96 13.78 7.29
N GLU A 133 1.13 14.69 6.78
CA GLU A 133 1.51 16.06 6.44
C GLU A 133 2.17 16.83 7.61
N PRO A 134 1.67 16.76 8.86
CA PRO A 134 2.30 17.46 9.99
C PRO A 134 3.71 16.96 10.34
N ASP A 135 4.00 15.70 10.01
CA ASP A 135 5.28 15.05 10.31
C ASP A 135 6.29 15.17 9.16
N LEU A 136 5.89 15.77 8.03
CA LEU A 136 6.72 15.87 6.83
C LEU A 136 7.66 17.08 6.92
N THR A 137 8.96 16.82 6.89
CA THR A 137 10.01 17.83 7.05
C THR A 137 11.08 17.70 5.97
N ASP A 138 11.79 18.80 5.68
CA ASP A 138 12.92 18.78 4.74
C ASP A 138 14.02 17.80 5.18
N ASP A 139 14.23 17.64 6.50
CA ASP A 139 15.18 16.66 7.04
C ASP A 139 14.77 15.22 6.73
N LEU A 140 13.49 14.91 6.88
CA LEU A 140 12.96 13.58 6.54
C LEU A 140 13.13 13.30 5.05
N LEU A 141 12.77 14.24 4.17
CA LEU A 141 12.90 14.06 2.72
C LEU A 141 14.37 13.88 2.31
N ARG A 142 15.28 14.66 2.88
CA ARG A 142 16.73 14.49 2.67
C ARG A 142 17.24 13.12 3.09
N GLN A 143 16.81 12.61 4.25
CA GLN A 143 17.18 11.25 4.71
C GLN A 143 16.65 10.14 3.78
N LEU A 144 15.54 10.40 3.09
CA LEU A 144 14.93 9.46 2.15
C LEU A 144 15.45 9.61 0.72
N PHE A 145 16.32 10.59 0.46
CA PHE A 145 16.78 10.98 -0.88
C PHE A 145 15.60 11.35 -1.80
N VAL A 146 14.67 12.13 -1.26
CA VAL A 146 13.56 12.72 -2.01
C VAL A 146 13.90 14.16 -2.36
N ASP A 147 14.04 14.45 -3.64
CA ASP A 147 14.45 15.76 -4.16
C ASP A 147 13.24 16.68 -4.40
N ASP A 148 12.55 17.04 -3.32
CA ASP A 148 11.42 17.97 -3.33
C ASP A 148 11.21 18.54 -1.91
N THR A 149 10.32 19.52 -1.78
CA THR A 149 9.87 20.09 -0.51
C THR A 149 8.68 19.32 0.06
N PRO A 150 8.42 19.36 1.38
CA PRO A 150 7.21 18.79 1.97
C PRO A 150 5.93 19.25 1.26
N HIS A 151 5.82 20.55 0.97
CA HIS A 151 4.68 21.10 0.26
C HIS A 151 4.57 20.58 -1.19
N GLY A 152 5.70 20.47 -1.90
CA GLY A 152 5.76 19.95 -3.26
C GLY A 152 5.30 18.49 -3.34
N VAL A 153 5.84 17.61 -2.49
CA VAL A 153 5.45 16.20 -2.43
C VAL A 153 3.95 16.05 -2.12
N MET A 154 3.44 16.79 -1.13
CA MET A 154 2.02 16.74 -0.77
C MET A 154 1.14 17.24 -1.91
N SER A 155 1.52 18.34 -2.54
CA SER A 155 0.77 18.90 -3.68
C SER A 155 0.76 17.93 -4.86
N LEU A 156 1.91 17.31 -5.17
CA LEU A 156 2.03 16.29 -6.21
C LEU A 156 1.15 15.08 -5.93
N LEU A 157 1.22 14.48 -4.73
CA LEU A 157 0.41 13.32 -4.39
C LEU A 157 -1.09 13.64 -4.40
N ARG A 158 -1.48 14.82 -3.91
CA ARG A 158 -2.88 15.27 -3.97
C ARG A 158 -3.35 15.47 -5.42
N ASN A 159 -2.52 16.10 -6.26
CA ASN A 159 -2.76 16.31 -7.68
C ASN A 159 -2.98 14.98 -8.42
N VAL A 160 -2.06 14.04 -8.23
CA VAL A 160 -2.05 12.77 -8.98
C VAL A 160 -3.21 11.88 -8.57
N PHE A 161 -3.54 11.79 -7.28
CA PHE A 161 -4.42 10.74 -6.78
C PHE A 161 -5.73 11.21 -6.15
N THR A 162 -5.84 12.46 -5.70
CA THR A 162 -6.98 12.90 -4.88
C THR A 162 -7.94 13.86 -5.57
N ARG A 163 -7.63 14.28 -6.80
CA ARG A 163 -8.55 15.08 -7.63
C ARG A 163 -9.80 14.29 -7.98
N VAL A 164 -10.95 14.93 -7.90
CA VAL A 164 -12.22 14.39 -8.42
C VAL A 164 -12.40 14.95 -9.83
N SER A 165 -12.67 14.09 -10.81
CA SER A 165 -13.05 14.52 -12.15
C SER A 165 -14.39 15.27 -12.05
N GLU A 166 -14.47 16.48 -12.59
CA GLU A 166 -15.75 17.24 -12.72
C GLU A 166 -16.73 16.58 -13.68
#